data_AF-A0A832NL79-F1
#
_entry.id   AF-A0A832NL79-F1
#
_cell.length_a   1.000
_cell.length_b   1.000
_cell.length_c   1.000
_cell.angle_alpha   90.00
_cell.angle_beta   90.00
_cell.angle_gamma   90.00
#
_symmetry.space_group_name_H-M   'P 1'
#
loop_
_entity.id
_entity.type
_entity.pdbx_description
1 polymer ?
#
loop_
_entity_poly.entity_id
_entity_poly.type
_entity_poly.pdbx_seq_one_letter_code
_entity_poly.pdbx_strand_id
1 'polypeptide(L)'
;MNWAYLRWCSWLDTRARFVAGAPQRGALLDLGSSDGETLGHFAELRPDLRFFACDLEGRPERYPPGCQFHRADLEKDRLPWADASMDRITCMHLVEHLSSYELLLAEVARLLPPGGQVYFETPHPRTVRYSSPRGRAAGTFTLNFYDDPTHIRPWRL
;
A
#
# COMPACT_ATOMS: atom_id res chain seq x y z
N MET A 1 2.32 7.51 12.43
CA MET A 1 1.05 8.09 12.94
C MET A 1 0.59 7.20 14.10
N ASN A 2 0.16 7.72 15.26
CA ASN A 2 -0.21 6.84 16.38
C ASN A 2 -1.67 6.37 16.24
N TRP A 3 -1.86 5.20 15.64
CA TRP A 3 -3.16 4.66 15.21
C TRP A 3 -4.09 4.26 16.36
N ALA A 4 -3.58 4.11 17.59
CA ALA A 4 -4.38 3.77 18.76
C ALA A 4 -5.55 4.75 19.01
N TYR A 5 -5.35 6.04 18.70
CA TYR A 5 -6.38 7.07 18.88
C TYR A 5 -7.32 7.20 17.67
N LEU A 6 -6.85 6.88 16.47
CA LEU A 6 -7.63 6.99 15.23
C LEU A 6 -8.64 5.85 15.05
N ARG A 7 -8.53 4.73 15.79
CA ARG A 7 -9.50 3.63 15.73
C ARG A 7 -10.94 4.08 15.95
N TRP A 8 -11.14 5.05 16.86
CA TRP A 8 -12.45 5.61 17.20
C TRP A 8 -12.97 6.63 16.18
N CYS A 9 -12.07 7.17 15.36
CA CYS A 9 -12.35 8.23 14.38
C CYS A 9 -11.75 7.90 13.01
N SER A 10 -11.90 6.66 12.55
CA SER A 10 -11.29 6.18 11.30
C SER A 10 -11.71 6.99 10.07
N TRP A 11 -12.80 7.75 10.14
CA TRP A 11 -13.24 8.63 9.05
C TRP A 11 -12.33 9.85 8.80
N LEU A 12 -11.41 10.18 9.72
CA LEU A 12 -10.48 11.30 9.58
C LEU A 12 -9.24 10.98 8.73
N ASP A 13 -8.95 9.71 8.53
CA ASP A 13 -7.83 9.23 7.74
C ASP A 13 -8.36 8.36 6.58
N THR A 14 -7.96 8.67 5.35
CA THR A 14 -8.50 8.00 4.16
C THR A 14 -8.16 6.51 4.11
N ARG A 15 -6.96 6.14 4.58
CA ARG A 15 -6.49 4.75 4.65
C ARG A 15 -7.28 4.00 5.72
N ALA A 16 -7.43 4.60 6.89
CA ALA A 16 -8.19 4.07 8.01
C ALA A 16 -9.64 3.79 7.61
N ARG A 17 -10.28 4.76 6.96
CA ARG A 17 -11.66 4.64 6.48
C ARG A 17 -11.81 3.50 5.48
N PHE A 18 -10.88 3.37 4.54
CA PHE A 18 -10.88 2.29 3.55
C PHE A 18 -10.76 0.91 4.20
N VAL A 19 -9.80 0.74 5.11
CA VAL A 19 -9.56 -0.52 5.84
C VAL A 19 -10.72 -0.84 6.79
N ALA A 20 -11.24 0.14 7.52
CA ALA A 20 -12.40 -0.03 8.39
C ALA A 20 -13.63 -0.52 7.62
N GLY A 21 -13.79 -0.09 6.36
CA GLY A 21 -14.87 -0.53 5.48
C GLY A 21 -14.70 -1.92 4.85
N ALA A 22 -13.64 -2.67 5.16
CA ALA A 22 -13.47 -4.05 4.70
C ALA A 22 -14.57 -4.96 5.28
N PRO A 23 -15.01 -6.02 4.57
CA PRO A 23 -15.97 -6.98 5.12
C PRO A 23 -15.41 -7.67 6.38
N GLN A 24 -16.30 -8.21 7.21
CA GLN A 24 -15.91 -8.94 8.42
C GLN A 24 -15.08 -10.18 8.03
N ARG A 25 -13.91 -10.35 8.66
CA ARG A 25 -12.95 -11.43 8.34
C ARG A 25 -12.47 -11.46 6.87
N GLY A 26 -12.58 -10.32 6.19
CA GLY A 26 -12.13 -10.16 4.81
C GLY A 26 -10.63 -10.33 4.61
N ALA A 27 -10.23 -10.54 3.36
CA ALA A 27 -8.86 -10.57 2.91
C ALA A 27 -8.40 -9.16 2.45
N LEU A 28 -7.29 -8.69 3.01
CA LEU A 28 -6.65 -7.44 2.61
C LEU A 28 -5.23 -7.74 2.10
N LEU A 29 -4.96 -7.35 0.85
CA LEU A 29 -3.64 -7.43 0.23
C LEU A 29 -2.99 -6.05 0.18
N ASP A 30 -1.77 -5.94 0.70
CA ASP A 30 -0.93 -4.74 0.56
C ASP A 30 0.15 -4.95 -0.50
N LEU A 31 0.09 -4.15 -1.57
CA LEU A 31 1.04 -4.14 -2.68
C LEU A 31 2.08 -3.04 -2.43
N GLY A 32 3.36 -3.41 -2.42
CA GLY A 32 4.43 -2.52 -1.99
C GLY A 32 4.52 -2.44 -0.46
N SER A 33 4.41 -3.59 0.22
CA SER A 33 4.27 -3.66 1.68
C SER A 33 5.53 -3.31 2.46
N SER A 34 6.67 -3.11 1.80
CA SER A 34 7.96 -2.74 2.41
C SER A 34 8.26 -3.57 3.67
N ASP A 35 8.57 -2.94 4.79
CA ASP A 35 8.86 -3.62 6.06
C ASP A 35 7.61 -3.90 6.93
N GLY A 36 6.41 -3.63 6.42
CA GLY A 36 5.14 -4.01 7.05
C GLY A 36 4.62 -3.05 8.12
N GLU A 37 5.27 -1.90 8.35
CA GLU A 37 4.83 -0.93 9.38
C GLU A 37 3.36 -0.53 9.20
N THR A 38 2.96 -0.17 7.97
CA THR A 38 1.57 0.18 7.64
C THR A 38 0.62 -0.99 7.89
N LEU A 39 1.03 -2.20 7.51
CA LEU A 39 0.22 -3.40 7.67
C LEU A 39 -0.01 -3.71 9.16
N GLY A 40 0.98 -3.44 10.01
CA GLY A 40 0.86 -3.45 11.47
C GLY A 40 -0.28 -2.56 11.97
N HIS A 41 -0.35 -1.32 11.49
CA HIS A 41 -1.43 -0.40 11.84
C HIS A 41 -2.81 -0.87 11.35
N PHE A 42 -2.87 -1.53 10.18
CA PHE A 42 -4.13 -2.10 9.68
C PHE A 42 -4.60 -3.29 10.54
N ALA A 43 -3.68 -4.18 10.95
CA ALA A 43 -4.00 -5.30 11.84
C ALA A 43 -4.43 -4.84 13.23
N GLU A 44 -3.86 -3.75 13.71
CA GLU A 44 -4.32 -3.08 14.92
C GLU A 44 -5.75 -2.56 14.82
N LEU A 45 -6.09 -1.90 13.71
CA LEU A 45 -7.43 -1.34 13.47
C LEU A 45 -8.49 -2.44 13.24
N ARG A 46 -8.13 -3.47 12.48
CA ARG A 46 -9.01 -4.57 12.05
C ARG A 46 -8.34 -5.93 12.29
N PRO A 47 -8.23 -6.37 13.56
CA PRO A 47 -7.57 -7.62 13.92
C PRO A 47 -8.32 -8.87 13.42
N ASP A 48 -9.54 -8.72 12.91
CA ASP A 48 -10.31 -9.80 12.31
C ASP A 48 -9.93 -10.09 10.85
N LEU A 49 -9.23 -9.17 10.16
CA LEU A 49 -8.85 -9.35 8.75
C LEU A 49 -7.73 -10.38 8.57
N ARG A 50 -7.73 -10.99 7.38
CA ARG A 50 -6.64 -11.83 6.90
C ARG A 50 -5.72 -10.97 6.03
N PHE A 51 -4.47 -10.85 6.45
CA PHE A 51 -3.49 -10.01 5.77
C PHE A 51 -2.65 -10.79 4.76
N PHE A 52 -2.47 -10.19 3.60
CA PHE A 52 -1.61 -10.63 2.52
C PHE A 52 -0.72 -9.46 2.14
N ALA A 53 0.49 -9.75 1.70
CA ALA A 53 1.48 -8.72 1.44
C ALA A 53 2.40 -9.11 0.29
N CYS A 54 2.75 -8.14 -0.55
CA CYS A 54 3.63 -8.33 -1.68
C CYS A 54 4.63 -7.20 -1.79
N ASP A 55 5.90 -7.53 -1.92
CA ASP A 55 6.99 -6.57 -2.15
C ASP A 55 8.23 -7.24 -2.75
N LEU A 56 9.09 -6.47 -3.41
CA LEU A 56 10.41 -6.91 -3.86
C LEU A 56 11.34 -7.21 -2.67
N GLU A 57 11.27 -6.38 -1.62
CA GLU A 57 12.19 -6.39 -0.47
C GLU A 57 11.46 -6.40 0.88
N GLY A 58 10.47 -7.28 1.02
CA GLY A 58 9.71 -7.42 2.28
C GLY A 58 10.50 -8.02 3.45
N ARG A 59 10.04 -7.70 4.68
CA ARG A 59 10.55 -8.22 5.97
C ARG A 59 9.46 -8.97 6.74
N PRO A 60 9.14 -10.23 6.36
CA PRO A 60 7.99 -10.97 6.90
C PRO A 60 7.99 -11.12 8.41
N GLU A 61 9.16 -11.12 9.05
CA GLU A 61 9.33 -11.18 10.49
C GLU A 61 8.75 -9.97 11.25
N ARG A 62 8.51 -8.84 10.55
CA ARG A 62 7.88 -7.63 11.10
C ARG A 62 6.39 -7.55 10.85
N TYR A 63 5.84 -8.45 10.03
CA TYR A 63 4.46 -8.35 9.57
C TYR A 63 3.51 -8.84 10.67
N PRO A 64 2.21 -8.47 10.60
CA PRO A 64 1.21 -8.97 11.55
C PRO A 64 1.20 -10.51 11.62
N PRO A 65 0.94 -11.10 12.80
CA PRO A 65 0.83 -12.55 12.94
C PRO A 65 -0.16 -13.16 11.94
N GLY A 66 0.29 -14.21 11.22
CA GLY A 66 -0.53 -14.88 10.22
C GLY A 66 -0.61 -14.18 8.86
N CYS A 67 0.08 -13.05 8.67
CA CYS A 67 0.19 -12.42 7.36
C CYS A 67 0.89 -13.34 6.35
N GLN A 68 0.32 -13.47 5.16
CA GLN A 68 0.93 -14.21 4.05
C GLN A 68 1.72 -13.26 3.16
N PHE A 69 3.04 -13.31 3.27
CA PHE A 69 3.93 -12.55 2.39
C PHE A 69 4.32 -13.34 1.14
N HIS A 70 4.33 -12.67 0.00
CA HIS A 70 4.90 -13.16 -1.24
C HIS A 70 5.90 -12.15 -1.80
N ARG A 71 7.12 -12.60 -2.09
CA ARG A 71 8.13 -11.77 -2.75
C ARG A 71 7.91 -11.84 -4.26
N ALA A 72 7.65 -10.71 -4.90
CA ALA A 72 7.43 -10.63 -6.34
C ALA A 72 7.77 -9.25 -6.91
N ASP A 73 8.21 -9.24 -8.16
CA ASP A 73 8.32 -8.06 -9.00
C ASP A 73 6.97 -7.77 -9.66
N LEU A 74 6.29 -6.71 -9.22
CA LEU A 74 4.94 -6.36 -9.70
C LEU A 74 4.90 -5.91 -11.17
N GLU A 75 6.04 -5.74 -11.83
CA GLU A 75 6.12 -5.51 -13.28
C GLU A 75 6.22 -6.81 -14.09
N LYS A 76 6.58 -7.94 -13.45
CA LYS A 76 6.94 -9.18 -14.16
C LYS A 76 6.22 -10.43 -13.66
N ASP A 77 5.93 -10.49 -12.37
CA ASP A 77 5.49 -11.70 -11.71
C ASP A 77 3.98 -11.69 -11.48
N ARG A 78 3.35 -12.83 -11.76
CA ARG A 78 1.95 -13.09 -11.41
C ARG A 78 1.87 -13.46 -9.93
N LEU A 79 0.89 -12.89 -9.21
CA LEU A 79 0.70 -13.14 -7.79
C LEU A 79 0.06 -14.52 -7.56
N PRO A 80 0.45 -15.23 -6.47
CA PRO A 80 0.13 -16.63 -6.26
C PRO A 80 -1.30 -16.89 -5.78
N TRP A 81 -2.07 -15.82 -5.56
CA TRP A 81 -3.43 -15.92 -5.03
C TRP A 81 -4.45 -16.12 -6.14
N ALA A 82 -5.52 -16.83 -5.80
CA ALA A 82 -6.59 -17.16 -6.73
C ALA A 82 -7.35 -15.91 -7.19
N ASP A 83 -8.04 -16.02 -8.32
CA ASP A 83 -8.93 -14.98 -8.80
C ASP A 83 -10.01 -14.68 -7.75
N ALA A 84 -10.44 -13.42 -7.65
CA ALA A 84 -11.49 -12.98 -6.74
C ALA A 84 -11.25 -13.31 -5.24
N SER A 85 -9.99 -13.39 -4.81
CA SER A 85 -9.63 -13.79 -3.43
C SER A 85 -9.38 -12.64 -2.46
N MET A 86 -9.31 -11.39 -2.93
CA MET A 86 -8.96 -10.22 -2.11
C MET A 86 -10.14 -9.24 -2.01
N ASP A 87 -10.68 -9.02 -0.81
CA ASP A 87 -11.79 -8.09 -0.60
C ASP A 87 -11.34 -6.61 -0.68
N ARG A 88 -10.11 -6.35 -0.23
CA ARG A 88 -9.46 -5.04 -0.26
C ARG A 88 -8.03 -5.18 -0.76
N ILE A 89 -7.60 -4.23 -1.58
CA ILE A 89 -6.21 -4.07 -1.99
C ILE A 89 -5.74 -2.67 -1.64
N THR A 90 -4.59 -2.53 -0.99
CA THR A 90 -3.90 -1.25 -0.82
C THR A 90 -2.65 -1.24 -1.68
N CYS A 91 -2.38 -0.10 -2.33
CA CYS A 91 -1.20 0.15 -3.14
C CYS A 91 -0.75 1.58 -2.85
N MET A 92 0.16 1.73 -1.90
CA MET A 92 0.54 3.02 -1.34
C MET A 92 2.02 3.24 -1.58
N HIS A 93 2.36 4.38 -2.17
CA HIS A 93 3.73 4.75 -2.46
C HIS A 93 4.52 3.70 -3.25
N LEU A 94 3.87 3.12 -4.27
CA LEU A 94 4.44 2.05 -5.09
C LEU A 94 4.46 2.45 -6.57
N VAL A 95 3.35 2.94 -7.09
CA VAL A 95 3.18 3.14 -8.53
C VAL A 95 4.14 4.18 -9.13
N GLU A 96 4.64 5.11 -8.32
CA GLU A 96 5.66 6.07 -8.73
C GLU A 96 7.06 5.46 -8.93
N HIS A 97 7.28 4.24 -8.43
CA HIS A 97 8.52 3.46 -8.60
C HIS A 97 8.45 2.48 -9.77
N LEU A 98 7.27 2.26 -10.38
CA LEU A 98 7.10 1.32 -11.48
C LEU A 98 7.23 2.01 -12.84
N SER A 99 7.86 1.33 -13.79
CA SER A 99 8.01 1.78 -15.18
C SER A 99 6.76 1.46 -16.03
N SER A 100 6.05 0.39 -15.67
CA SER A 100 4.85 -0.17 -16.30
C SER A 100 3.83 -0.54 -15.20
N TYR A 101 2.55 -0.38 -15.52
CA TYR A 101 1.44 -0.60 -14.57
C TYR A 101 0.48 -1.69 -15.04
N GLU A 102 0.68 -2.18 -16.26
CA GLU A 102 -0.23 -3.06 -16.98
C GLU A 102 -0.45 -4.37 -16.21
N LEU A 103 0.64 -5.00 -15.74
CA LEU A 103 0.53 -6.23 -14.95
C LEU A 103 -0.08 -5.97 -13.57
N LEU A 104 0.37 -4.92 -12.87
CA LEU A 104 -0.18 -4.52 -11.58
C LEU A 104 -1.70 -4.34 -11.65
N LEU A 105 -2.19 -3.58 -12.62
CA LEU A 105 -3.61 -3.31 -12.79
C LEU A 105 -4.39 -4.57 -13.20
N ALA A 106 -3.80 -5.43 -14.04
CA ALA A 106 -4.39 -6.72 -14.41
C ALA A 106 -4.53 -7.65 -13.19
N GLU A 107 -3.51 -7.72 -12.34
CA GLU A 107 -3.53 -8.52 -11.11
C GLU A 107 -4.51 -7.96 -10.09
N VAL A 108 -4.56 -6.63 -9.90
CA VAL A 108 -5.56 -5.96 -9.06
C VAL A 108 -6.97 -6.33 -9.54
N ALA A 109 -7.25 -6.22 -10.84
CA ALA A 109 -8.55 -6.57 -11.39
C ALA A 109 -8.89 -8.06 -11.24
N ARG A 110 -7.91 -8.95 -11.42
CA ARG A 110 -8.07 -10.41 -11.28
C ARG A 110 -8.34 -10.83 -9.84
N LEU A 111 -7.64 -10.23 -8.88
CA LEU A 111 -7.69 -10.61 -7.47
C LEU A 111 -8.94 -10.09 -6.75
N LEU A 112 -9.54 -8.99 -7.22
CA LEU A 112 -10.76 -8.45 -6.64
C LEU A 112 -12.01 -9.25 -7.07
N PRO A 113 -12.88 -9.68 -6.15
CA PRO A 113 -14.22 -10.14 -6.48
C PRO A 113 -15.09 -8.95 -6.93
N PRO A 114 -16.26 -9.19 -7.53
CA PRO A 114 -17.27 -8.15 -7.72
C PRO A 114 -17.58 -7.42 -6.41
N GLY A 115 -17.45 -6.09 -6.39
CA GLY A 115 -17.60 -5.26 -5.19
C GLY A 115 -16.36 -5.17 -4.29
N GLY A 116 -15.29 -5.90 -4.61
CA GLY A 116 -13.96 -5.67 -4.07
C GLY A 116 -13.46 -4.26 -4.41
N GLN A 117 -12.61 -3.71 -3.56
CA GLN A 117 -12.13 -2.33 -3.73
C GLN A 117 -10.61 -2.26 -3.62
N VAL A 118 -10.01 -1.36 -4.38
CA VAL A 118 -8.59 -1.01 -4.29
C VAL A 118 -8.43 0.46 -3.90
N TYR A 119 -7.40 0.72 -3.10
CA TYR A 119 -6.98 2.07 -2.71
C TYR A 119 -5.56 2.32 -3.24
N PHE A 120 -5.41 3.37 -4.04
CA PHE A 120 -4.13 3.85 -4.53
C PHE A 120 -3.74 5.15 -3.83
N GLU A 121 -2.49 5.23 -3.39
CA GLU A 121 -1.88 6.45 -2.83
C GLU A 121 -0.52 6.66 -3.47
N THR A 122 -0.30 7.87 -3.98
CA THR A 122 0.93 8.25 -4.67
C THR A 122 1.11 9.77 -4.55
N PRO A 123 2.35 10.30 -4.60
CA PRO A 123 2.62 11.72 -4.59
C PRO A 123 1.84 12.46 -5.67
N HIS A 124 1.16 13.53 -5.26
CA HIS A 124 0.43 14.37 -6.19
C HIS A 124 1.39 15.01 -7.21
N PRO A 125 1.12 15.04 -8.53
CA PRO A 125 2.05 15.56 -9.54
C PRO A 125 2.54 17.00 -9.36
N ARG A 126 1.89 17.79 -8.50
CA ARG A 126 2.31 19.17 -8.15
C ARG A 126 3.53 19.19 -7.22
N THR A 127 3.82 18.11 -6.51
CA THR A 127 4.95 18.03 -5.57
C THR A 127 6.30 18.20 -6.28
N VAL A 128 6.38 17.93 -7.59
CA VAL A 128 7.58 18.24 -8.41
C VAL A 128 8.00 19.71 -8.34
N ARG A 129 7.07 20.62 -7.99
CA ARG A 129 7.31 22.07 -7.89
C ARG A 129 7.60 22.53 -6.46
N TYR A 130 7.52 21.66 -5.47
CA TYR A 130 7.76 22.02 -4.07
C TYR A 130 9.26 22.16 -3.80
N SER A 131 9.62 22.87 -2.75
CA SER A 131 11.03 22.92 -2.33
C SER A 131 11.38 21.66 -1.54
N SER A 132 12.54 21.07 -1.81
CA SER A 132 13.09 19.98 -1.01
C SER A 132 13.48 20.47 0.40
N PRO A 133 13.27 19.66 1.45
CA PRO A 133 13.83 19.92 2.77
C PRO A 133 15.36 20.04 2.71
N ARG A 134 15.93 20.88 3.59
CA ARG A 134 17.37 21.11 3.68
C ARG A 134 17.89 20.82 5.09
N GLY A 135 19.21 20.62 5.20
CA GLY A 135 19.87 20.41 6.47
C GLY A 135 19.43 19.09 7.13
N ARG A 136 19.16 19.12 8.44
CA ARG A 136 18.80 17.91 9.21
C ARG A 136 17.50 17.22 8.78
N ALA A 137 16.64 17.92 8.05
CA ALA A 137 15.38 17.37 7.52
C ALA A 137 15.53 16.75 6.12
N ALA A 138 16.70 16.89 5.47
CA ALA A 138 16.93 16.29 4.17
C ALA A 138 16.93 14.76 4.29
N GLY A 139 16.12 14.09 3.47
CA GLY A 139 15.97 12.63 3.49
C GLY A 139 15.12 12.07 4.64
N THR A 140 14.53 12.91 5.51
CA THR A 140 13.65 12.44 6.59
C THR A 140 12.17 12.46 6.20
N PHE A 141 11.81 13.24 5.17
CA PHE A 141 10.45 13.37 4.67
C PHE A 141 10.50 13.82 3.21
N THR A 142 9.60 13.30 2.37
CA THR A 142 9.52 13.63 0.95
C THR A 142 8.47 14.73 0.71
N LEU A 143 8.92 15.97 0.46
CA LEU A 143 8.01 17.08 0.07
C LEU A 143 8.00 17.26 -1.44
N ASN A 144 9.18 17.27 -2.05
CA ASN A 144 9.32 17.25 -3.50
C ASN A 144 9.30 15.80 -3.98
N PHE A 145 8.66 15.55 -5.13
CA PHE A 145 8.67 14.25 -5.79
C PHE A 145 10.08 13.66 -5.93
N TYR A 146 11.08 14.48 -6.23
CA TYR A 146 12.47 14.05 -6.43
C TYR A 146 13.30 13.95 -5.15
N ASP A 147 12.69 14.11 -3.97
CA ASP A 147 13.37 13.86 -2.69
C ASP A 147 13.65 12.36 -2.49
N ASP A 148 12.85 11.50 -3.12
CA ASP A 148 13.14 10.07 -3.24
C ASP A 148 13.80 9.80 -4.61
N PRO A 149 15.07 9.35 -4.64
CA PRO A 149 15.77 9.10 -5.89
C PRO A 149 15.26 7.87 -6.65
N THR A 150 14.46 7.02 -6.01
CA THR A 150 13.91 5.80 -6.61
C THR A 150 12.60 6.04 -7.36
N HIS A 151 11.99 7.22 -7.21
CA HIS A 151 10.83 7.60 -8.00
C HIS A 151 11.21 7.76 -9.49
N ILE A 152 10.45 7.11 -10.36
CA ILE A 152 10.65 7.18 -11.82
C ILE A 152 9.92 8.37 -12.40
N ARG A 153 8.61 8.49 -12.12
CA ARG A 153 7.76 9.57 -12.65
C ARG A 153 6.49 9.76 -11.82
N PRO A 154 5.93 10.97 -11.76
CA PRO A 154 4.63 11.17 -11.15
C PRO A 154 3.56 10.36 -11.90
N TRP A 155 2.68 9.71 -11.13
CA TRP A 155 1.56 8.97 -11.70
C TRP A 155 0.67 9.86 -12.56
N ARG A 156 0.26 9.36 -13.73
CA ARG A 156 -0.71 9.99 -14.63
C ARG A 156 -1.66 8.91 -15.15
N LEU A 157 -2.96 9.17 -15.02
CA LEU A 157 -4.02 8.41 -15.70
C LEU A 157 -4.18 8.90 -17.14
#